data_AF-A0A1Z5IZR3-F1
#
_entry.id   AF-A0A1Z5IZR3-F1
#
_cell.length_a   1.000
_cell.length_b   1.000
_cell.length_c   1.000
_cell.angle_alpha   90.00
_cell.angle_beta   90.00
_cell.angle_gamma   90.00
#
_symmetry.space_group_name_H-M   'P 1'
#
loop_
_entity.id
_entity.type
_entity.pdbx_description
1 polymer ?
#
loop_
_entity_poly.entity_id
_entity_poly.type
_entity_poly.pdbx_seq_one_letter_code
_entity_poly.pdbx_strand_id
1 'polypeptide(L)'
;MKNRILRAWVKKQEKYYQVKQINFASKTITVKDFLIKEKTFKFNEVVLERYTRLADMKERQICEGDILHWHNPTNFSVDNYGIVRWLTISFLLDTSGKWALYKPAHFLENYACRMEIVGNIHQNPELLQKNIWDSTADNVWKKFGGLNG
;
A
#
# COMPACT_ATOMS: atom_id res chain seq x y z
N MET A 1 -9.62 22.43 11.98
CA MET A 1 -9.50 21.36 10.97
C MET A 1 -8.68 20.21 11.53
N LYS A 2 -9.26 19.01 11.73
CA LYS A 2 -8.52 17.80 12.12
C LYS A 2 -7.82 17.20 10.88
N ASN A 3 -6.64 17.72 10.52
CA ASN A 3 -5.79 17.21 9.43
C ASN A 3 -5.09 15.89 9.82
N ARG A 4 -5.84 14.82 10.14
CA ARG A 4 -5.27 13.51 10.52
C ARG A 4 -5.37 12.44 9.44
N ILE A 5 -5.61 12.80 8.18
CA ILE A 5 -5.91 11.84 7.10
C ILE A 5 -4.81 11.71 6.05
N LEU A 6 -3.62 12.29 6.26
CA LEU A 6 -2.50 12.16 5.32
C LEU A 6 -1.19 11.82 6.01
N ARG A 7 -0.42 10.92 5.39
CA ARG A 7 1.02 10.75 5.60
C ARG A 7 1.79 11.25 4.37
N ALA A 8 3.04 11.62 4.57
CA ALA A 8 3.90 12.17 3.55
C ALA A 8 5.17 11.33 3.43
N TRP A 9 5.40 10.73 2.26
CA TRP A 9 6.70 10.16 1.90
C TRP A 9 7.62 11.24 1.36
N VAL A 10 8.72 11.53 2.05
CA VAL A 10 9.73 12.50 1.59
C VAL A 10 10.80 11.76 0.81
N LYS A 11 10.81 11.95 -0.52
CA LYS A 11 11.60 11.14 -1.47
C LYS A 11 13.09 11.10 -1.14
N LYS A 12 13.72 12.26 -0.90
CA LYS A 12 15.16 12.36 -0.60
C LYS A 12 15.56 11.77 0.74
N GLN A 13 14.62 11.64 1.67
CA GLN A 13 14.88 11.13 3.02
C GLN A 13 14.42 9.68 3.18
N GLU A 14 13.75 9.13 2.17
CA GLU A 14 13.17 7.79 2.17
C GLU A 14 12.41 7.48 3.47
N LYS A 15 11.61 8.47 3.93
CA LYS A 15 10.94 8.42 5.22
C LYS A 15 9.55 9.02 5.17
N TYR A 16 8.64 8.39 5.92
CA TYR A 16 7.30 8.91 6.17
C TYR A 16 7.27 9.91 7.32
N TYR A 17 6.40 10.91 7.16
CA TYR A 17 6.09 11.91 8.17
C TYR A 17 4.58 12.14 8.27
N GLN A 18 4.14 12.65 9.42
CA GLN A 18 2.78 13.14 9.58
C GLN A 18 2.64 14.51 8.92
N VAL A 19 1.61 14.69 8.10
CA VAL A 19 1.32 15.99 7.48
C VAL A 19 0.70 16.93 8.52
N LYS A 20 1.31 18.10 8.67
CA LYS A 20 0.81 19.15 9.57
C LYS A 20 0.02 20.20 8.81
N GLN A 21 0.57 20.68 7.70
CA GLN A 21 -0.03 21.73 6.88
C GLN A 21 0.29 21.54 5.40
N ILE A 22 -0.67 21.89 4.55
CA ILE A 22 -0.50 21.99 3.11
C ILE A 22 -0.78 23.43 2.72
N ASN A 23 0.18 24.07 2.06
CA ASN A 23 0.01 25.42 1.52
C ASN A 23 0.00 25.34 -0.01
N PHE A 24 -1.17 25.57 -0.59
CA PHE A 24 -1.38 25.53 -2.04
C PHE A 24 -0.78 26.74 -2.77
N ALA A 25 -0.75 27.92 -2.13
CA ALA A 25 -0.20 29.13 -2.72
C ALA A 25 1.33 29.00 -2.89
N SER A 26 2.04 28.56 -1.85
CA SER A 26 3.49 28.36 -1.91
C SER A 26 3.91 26.98 -2.44
N LYS A 27 2.94 26.08 -2.70
CA LYS A 27 3.14 24.69 -3.14
C LYS A 27 4.11 23.92 -2.20
N THR A 28 3.86 24.03 -0.90
CA THR A 28 4.68 23.41 0.14
C THR A 28 3.87 22.57 1.12
N ILE A 29 4.47 21.49 1.63
CA ILE A 29 3.92 20.63 2.67
C ILE A 29 4.82 20.74 3.90
N THR A 30 4.21 21.06 5.05
CA THR A 30 4.87 21.02 6.34
C THR A 30 4.53 19.72 7.04
N VAL A 31 5.56 19.01 7.49
CA VAL A 31 5.46 17.70 8.11
C VAL A 31 6.12 17.69 9.49
N LYS A 32 5.73 16.72 10.32
CA LYS A 32 6.25 16.51 11.67
C LYS A 32 6.47 15.01 11.92
N ASP A 33 7.46 14.70 12.74
CA ASP A 33 7.64 13.40 13.38
C ASP A 33 7.83 13.62 14.89
N PHE A 34 7.72 12.57 15.70
CA PHE A 34 7.83 12.63 17.17
C PHE A 34 9.16 13.23 17.63
N LEU A 35 10.24 13.06 16.86
CA LEU A 35 11.60 13.44 17.25
C LEU A 35 12.07 14.78 16.67
N ILE A 36 11.33 15.40 15.74
CA ILE A 36 11.85 16.53 14.94
C ILE A 36 10.93 17.76 15.02
N LYS A 37 11.53 18.96 15.02
CA LYS A 37 10.83 20.20 14.68
C LYS A 37 10.24 20.10 13.26
N GLU A 38 9.15 20.83 13.04
CA GLU A 38 8.43 20.84 11.76
C GLU A 38 9.38 21.14 10.60
N LYS A 39 9.28 20.36 9.52
CA LYS A 39 10.04 20.57 8.27
C LYS A 39 9.08 20.91 7.14
N THR A 40 9.52 21.75 6.22
CA THR A 40 8.72 22.14 5.05
C THR A 40 9.42 21.71 3.77
N PHE A 41 8.68 21.07 2.87
CA PHE A 41 9.14 20.54 1.59
C PHE A 41 8.29 21.08 0.44
N LYS A 42 8.83 21.09 -0.78
CA LYS A 42 8.05 21.40 -1.99
C LYS A 42 7.17 20.22 -2.37
N PHE A 43 6.05 20.47 -3.05
CA PHE A 43 5.11 19.42 -3.48
C PHE A 43 5.78 18.31 -4.30
N ASN A 44 6.75 18.64 -5.15
CA ASN A 44 7.44 17.64 -5.98
C ASN A 44 8.40 16.73 -5.21
N GLU A 45 8.77 17.09 -3.98
CA GLU A 45 9.66 16.31 -3.10
C GLU A 45 8.91 15.28 -2.25
N VAL A 46 7.58 15.34 -2.26
CA VAL A 46 6.72 14.58 -1.35
C VAL A 46 5.66 13.80 -2.13
N VAL A 47 5.35 12.58 -1.69
CA VAL A 47 4.13 11.87 -2.08
C VAL A 47 3.18 11.92 -0.89
N LEU A 48 1.96 12.41 -1.12
CA LEU A 48 0.90 12.43 -0.12
C LEU A 48 0.02 11.20 -0.27
N GLU A 49 -0.19 10.49 0.84
CA GLU A 49 -0.97 9.26 0.88
C GLU A 49 -2.04 9.35 1.97
N ARG A 50 -3.24 8.84 1.66
CA ARG A 50 -4.39 8.96 2.57
C ARG A 50 -4.54 7.77 3.50
N TYR A 51 -4.90 8.06 4.75
CA TYR A 51 -5.38 7.03 5.67
C TYR A 51 -6.77 6.54 5.24
N THR A 52 -6.95 5.23 5.17
CA THR A 52 -8.24 4.60 4.87
C THR A 52 -9.21 4.65 6.05
N ARG A 53 -8.68 4.87 7.27
CA ARG A 53 -9.37 4.73 8.57
C ARG A 53 -9.77 3.29 8.92
N LEU A 54 -9.33 2.32 8.13
CA LEU A 54 -9.39 0.91 8.46
C LEU A 54 -8.10 0.50 9.17
N ALA A 55 -8.19 -0.55 9.98
CA ALA A 55 -7.04 -1.15 10.64
C ALA A 55 -6.83 -2.58 10.13
N ASP A 56 -5.57 -2.97 10.04
CA ASP A 56 -5.18 -4.34 9.72
C ASP A 56 -5.39 -5.28 10.92
N MET A 57 -5.05 -6.56 10.79
CA MET A 57 -5.18 -7.56 11.85
C MET A 57 -4.30 -7.30 13.09
N LYS A 58 -3.33 -6.39 12.99
CA LYS A 58 -2.43 -5.96 14.08
C LYS A 58 -2.79 -4.55 14.59
N GLU A 59 -4.01 -4.08 14.31
CA GLU A 59 -4.54 -2.77 14.67
C GLU A 59 -3.74 -1.58 14.08
N ARG A 60 -2.94 -1.80 13.03
CA ARG A 60 -2.21 -0.74 12.34
C ARG A 60 -3.11 -0.09 11.30
N GLN A 61 -3.12 1.24 11.25
CA GLN A 61 -3.92 1.97 10.26
C GLN A 61 -3.42 1.74 8.84
N ILE A 62 -4.33 1.32 7.97
CA ILE A 62 -4.07 1.11 6.55
C ILE A 62 -4.10 2.45 5.81
N CYS A 63 -3.12 2.68 4.94
CA CYS A 63 -2.97 3.86 4.11
C CYS A 63 -2.89 3.49 2.62
N GLU A 64 -3.19 4.47 1.77
CA GLU A 64 -2.80 4.45 0.36
C GLU A 64 -1.30 4.11 0.23
N GLY A 65 -0.95 3.23 -0.71
CA GLY A 65 0.41 2.76 -0.93
C GLY A 65 0.86 1.59 -0.03
N ASP A 66 0.07 1.21 0.98
CA ASP A 66 0.38 0.00 1.77
C ASP A 66 0.19 -1.27 0.95
N ILE A 67 1.04 -2.27 1.23
CA ILE A 67 0.98 -3.61 0.67
C ILE A 67 0.37 -4.52 1.74
N LEU A 68 -0.79 -5.08 1.43
CA LEU A 68 -1.51 -5.99 2.29
C LEU A 68 -1.26 -7.44 1.87
N HIS A 69 -1.11 -8.32 2.84
CA HIS A 69 -1.06 -9.77 2.70
C HIS A 69 -2.29 -10.41 3.35
N TRP A 70 -2.81 -11.47 2.74
CA TRP A 70 -3.82 -12.32 3.35
C TRP A 70 -3.85 -13.72 2.74
N HIS A 71 -4.35 -14.68 3.51
CA HIS A 71 -4.57 -16.04 3.04
C HIS A 71 -5.91 -16.16 2.30
N ASN A 72 -5.95 -16.98 1.24
CA ASN A 72 -7.20 -17.27 0.56
C ASN A 72 -8.17 -17.99 1.54
N PRO A 73 -9.42 -17.50 1.71
CA PRO A 73 -10.37 -18.07 2.65
C PRO A 73 -10.77 -19.51 2.34
N THR A 74 -10.64 -19.96 1.08
CA THR A 74 -10.94 -21.33 0.66
C THR A 74 -9.69 -22.20 0.56
N ASN A 75 -8.49 -21.61 0.58
CA ASN A 75 -7.23 -22.35 0.55
C ASN A 75 -6.12 -21.57 1.28
N PHE A 76 -5.92 -21.88 2.57
CA PHE A 76 -4.94 -21.21 3.41
C PHE A 76 -3.48 -21.39 2.96
N SER A 77 -3.19 -22.28 1.99
CA SER A 77 -1.85 -22.43 1.40
C SER A 77 -1.52 -21.39 0.31
N VAL A 78 -2.50 -20.55 -0.08
CA VAL A 78 -2.31 -19.53 -1.11
C VAL A 78 -2.25 -18.14 -0.46
N ASP A 79 -1.07 -17.55 -0.51
CA ASP A 79 -0.84 -16.16 -0.13
C ASP A 79 -1.29 -15.21 -1.25
N ASN A 80 -1.97 -14.15 -0.84
CA ASN A 80 -2.38 -13.07 -1.73
C ASN A 80 -1.77 -11.77 -1.23
N TYR A 81 -1.48 -10.89 -2.19
CA TYR A 81 -0.95 -9.57 -1.94
C TYR A 81 -1.72 -8.52 -2.75
N GLY A 82 -1.78 -7.31 -2.22
CA GLY A 82 -2.39 -6.20 -2.95
C GLY A 82 -1.97 -4.85 -2.42
N ILE A 83 -1.97 -3.85 -3.30
CA ILE A 83 -1.61 -2.48 -3.00
C ILE A 83 -2.89 -1.68 -2.76
N VAL A 84 -2.95 -0.93 -1.67
CA VAL A 84 -4.08 -0.02 -1.41
C VAL A 84 -3.96 1.20 -2.32
N ARG A 85 -4.96 1.42 -3.16
CA ARG A 85 -5.03 2.59 -4.06
C ARG A 85 -6.31 3.34 -3.84
N TRP A 86 -6.27 4.67 -3.99
CA TRP A 86 -7.49 5.43 -4.17
C TRP A 86 -7.80 5.57 -5.65
N LEU A 87 -8.98 5.11 -6.06
CA LEU A 87 -9.44 5.26 -7.44
C LEU A 87 -10.87 5.79 -7.45
N THR A 88 -11.10 6.81 -8.26
CA THR A 88 -12.40 7.47 -8.43
C THR A 88 -12.92 8.04 -7.10
N ILE A 89 -13.68 7.26 -6.33
CA ILE A 89 -14.36 7.68 -5.10
C ILE A 89 -14.07 6.80 -3.88
N SER A 90 -13.21 5.79 -3.98
CA SER A 90 -12.97 4.87 -2.87
C SER A 90 -11.57 4.24 -2.88
N PHE A 91 -11.19 3.65 -1.75
CA PHE A 91 -10.03 2.77 -1.68
C PHE A 91 -10.32 1.42 -2.31
N LEU A 92 -9.38 0.92 -3.10
CA LEU A 92 -9.42 -0.38 -3.76
C LEU A 92 -8.13 -1.12 -3.42
N LEU A 93 -8.20 -2.45 -3.47
CA LEU A 93 -7.01 -3.29 -3.38
C LEU A 93 -6.61 -3.72 -4.79
N ASP A 94 -5.48 -3.22 -5.25
CA ASP A 94 -4.87 -3.57 -6.52
C ASP A 94 -4.07 -4.87 -6.38
N THR A 95 -4.55 -5.95 -6.98
CA THR A 95 -3.95 -7.29 -6.89
C THR A 95 -3.28 -7.72 -8.20
N SER A 96 -2.92 -6.79 -9.09
CA SER A 96 -2.69 -7.02 -10.53
C SER A 96 -1.43 -7.81 -10.94
N GLY A 97 -1.08 -8.89 -10.24
CA GLY A 97 -0.18 -9.92 -10.79
C GLY A 97 -0.90 -10.93 -11.69
N LYS A 98 -2.20 -11.12 -11.50
CA LYS A 98 -3.07 -11.91 -12.37
C LYS A 98 -4.41 -11.20 -12.51
N TRP A 99 -4.70 -10.76 -13.74
CA TRP A 99 -5.92 -10.07 -14.15
C TRP A 99 -6.03 -8.69 -13.48
N ALA A 100 -6.43 -7.66 -14.23
CA ALA A 100 -6.60 -6.29 -13.74
C ALA A 100 -7.81 -6.16 -12.78
N LEU A 101 -7.84 -6.96 -11.73
CA LEU A 101 -8.94 -7.10 -10.79
C LEU A 101 -8.62 -6.27 -9.56
N TYR A 102 -9.13 -5.05 -9.55
CA TYR A 102 -9.31 -4.33 -8.31
C TYR A 102 -10.32 -5.08 -7.45
N LYS A 103 -9.95 -5.42 -6.21
CA LYS A 103 -10.98 -5.74 -5.23
C LYS A 103 -11.68 -4.44 -4.83
N PRO A 104 -13.01 -4.40 -4.87
CA PRO A 104 -13.81 -3.21 -4.60
C PRO A 104 -13.66 -2.73 -3.16
N ALA A 105 -14.08 -1.50 -2.87
CA ALA A 105 -13.96 -0.91 -1.53
C ALA A 105 -14.58 -1.76 -0.42
N HIS A 106 -15.76 -2.35 -0.68
CA HIS A 106 -16.41 -3.24 0.29
C HIS A 106 -15.56 -4.46 0.65
N PHE A 107 -14.69 -4.92 -0.25
CA PHE A 107 -13.75 -6.00 0.07
C PHE A 107 -12.73 -5.53 1.10
N LEU A 108 -12.11 -4.37 0.89
CA LEU A 108 -11.16 -3.82 1.85
C LEU A 108 -11.83 -3.53 3.20
N GLU A 109 -13.02 -2.91 3.20
CA GLU A 109 -13.76 -2.59 4.42
C GLU A 109 -14.16 -3.84 5.23
N ASN A 110 -14.61 -4.90 4.57
CA ASN A 110 -15.06 -6.12 5.24
C ASN A 110 -13.91 -7.04 5.69
N TYR A 111 -12.75 -6.95 5.05
CA TYR A 111 -11.65 -7.90 5.26
C TYR A 111 -10.35 -7.28 5.78
N ALA A 112 -10.26 -5.95 5.94
CA ALA A 112 -9.06 -5.28 6.48
C ALA A 112 -8.55 -5.91 7.78
N CYS A 113 -9.45 -6.24 8.71
CA CYS A 113 -9.09 -6.86 10.00
C CYS A 113 -8.54 -8.29 9.88
N ARG A 114 -8.54 -8.88 8.68
CA ARG A 114 -7.97 -10.21 8.37
C ARG A 114 -6.74 -10.12 7.46
N MET A 115 -6.30 -8.91 7.15
CA MET A 115 -5.13 -8.63 6.32
C MET A 115 -3.99 -8.13 7.20
N GLU A 116 -2.76 -8.34 6.77
CA GLU A 116 -1.57 -7.78 7.41
C GLU A 116 -0.90 -6.75 6.50
N ILE A 117 -0.55 -5.57 7.03
CA ILE A 117 0.37 -4.66 6.35
C ILE A 117 1.78 -5.27 6.39
N VAL A 118 2.31 -5.67 5.24
CA VAL A 118 3.65 -6.28 5.12
C VAL A 118 4.71 -5.31 4.58
N GLY A 119 4.29 -4.14 4.10
CA GLY A 119 5.17 -3.11 3.58
C GLY A 119 4.40 -2.00 2.89
N ASN A 120 5.10 -1.17 2.13
CA ASN A 120 4.50 -0.16 1.24
C ASN A 120 5.32 0.00 -0.03
N ILE A 121 4.73 0.63 -1.06
CA ILE A 121 5.34 0.80 -2.39
C ILE A 121 6.65 1.59 -2.40
N HIS A 122 6.97 2.32 -1.33
CA HIS A 122 8.16 3.15 -1.25
C HIS A 122 9.32 2.46 -0.54
N GLN A 123 9.05 1.80 0.59
CA GLN A 123 10.08 1.12 1.39
C GLN A 123 10.28 -0.35 1.01
N ASN A 124 9.28 -0.96 0.36
CA ASN A 124 9.29 -2.39 0.03
C ASN A 124 8.93 -2.66 -1.45
N PRO A 125 9.57 -1.98 -2.42
CA PRO A 125 9.27 -2.20 -3.84
C PRO A 125 9.56 -3.65 -4.28
N GLU A 126 10.45 -4.38 -3.62
CA GLU A 126 10.77 -5.78 -3.89
C GLU A 126 9.60 -6.74 -3.65
N LEU A 127 8.67 -6.40 -2.75
CA LEU A 127 7.45 -7.19 -2.53
C LEU A 127 6.52 -7.15 -3.75
N LEU A 128 6.64 -6.12 -4.58
CA LEU A 128 5.94 -6.03 -5.84
C LEU A 128 6.54 -7.00 -6.87
N GLN A 129 7.87 -7.12 -6.93
CA GLN A 129 8.52 -7.98 -7.91
C GLN A 129 8.32 -9.48 -7.61
N LYS A 130 8.53 -9.89 -6.35
CA LYS A 130 8.46 -11.30 -5.93
C LYS A 130 7.07 -11.91 -5.98
N ASN A 131 6.03 -11.12 -5.73
CA ASN A 131 4.67 -11.68 -5.56
C ASN A 131 3.74 -11.29 -6.72
N ILE A 132 4.03 -10.21 -7.44
CA ILE A 132 3.23 -9.76 -8.59
C ILE A 132 3.79 -10.36 -9.90
N TRP A 133 5.10 -10.68 -9.98
CA TRP A 133 5.76 -11.13 -11.22
C TRP A 133 6.28 -12.58 -11.26
N ASP A 134 6.56 -13.24 -10.13
CA ASP A 134 6.92 -14.68 -10.13
C ASP A 134 5.72 -15.61 -10.40
N SER A 135 4.52 -15.04 -10.56
CA SER A 135 3.33 -15.75 -11.03
C SER A 135 3.20 -15.82 -12.56
N THR A 136 4.25 -15.49 -13.31
CA THR A 136 4.37 -15.92 -14.70
C THR A 136 4.18 -17.44 -14.74
N ALA A 137 3.28 -17.91 -15.61
CA ALA A 137 2.98 -19.34 -15.73
C ALA A 137 4.27 -20.16 -15.91
N ASP A 138 5.29 -19.57 -16.53
CA ASP A 138 6.59 -20.15 -16.83
C ASP A 138 7.38 -20.66 -15.61
N ASN A 139 7.25 -20.01 -14.44
CA ASN A 139 7.94 -20.48 -13.22
C ASN A 139 7.14 -21.56 -12.48
N VAL A 140 5.82 -21.62 -12.66
CA VAL A 140 4.97 -22.70 -12.12
C VAL A 140 5.13 -23.98 -12.95
N TRP A 141 5.20 -23.90 -14.28
CA TRP A 141 5.50 -25.03 -15.16
C TRP A 141 6.86 -25.66 -14.87
N LYS A 142 7.87 -24.85 -14.53
CA LYS A 142 9.18 -25.36 -14.10
C LYS A 142 9.17 -25.98 -12.70
N LYS A 143 8.30 -25.50 -11.80
CA LYS A 143 8.22 -25.98 -10.41
C LYS A 143 7.44 -27.28 -10.25
N PHE A 144 6.50 -27.58 -11.15
CA PHE A 144 5.69 -28.80 -11.08
C PHE A 144 6.12 -29.93 -12.02
N GLY A 145 7.24 -29.76 -12.74
CA GLY A 145 7.77 -30.78 -13.64
C GLY A 145 6.87 -30.95 -14.86
N GLY A 146 7.39 -30.62 -16.04
CA GLY A 146 6.70 -30.93 -17.29
C GLY A 146 6.27 -32.39 -17.28
N LEU A 147 4.96 -32.64 -17.38
CA LEU A 147 4.47 -33.93 -17.84
C LEU A 147 4.94 -34.04 -19.29
N ASN A 148 6.01 -34.79 -19.49
CA ASN A 148 6.46 -35.19 -20.81
C ASN A 148 5.29 -35.93 -21.49
N GLY A 149 4.84 -35.40 -22.62
CA GLY A 149 4.02 -36.14 -23.57
C GLY A 149 4.80 -37.27 -24.23
#